data_AF-A0A920RA00-F1
#
_entry.id   AF-A0A920RA00-F1
#
_cell.length_a   1.000
_cell.length_b   1.000
_cell.length_c   1.000
_cell.angle_alpha   90.00
_cell.angle_beta   90.00
_cell.angle_gamma   90.00
#
_symmetry.space_group_name_H-M   'P 1'
#
loop_
_entity.id
_entity.type
_entity.pdbx_description
1 polymer ?
#
loop_
_entity_poly.entity_id
_entity_poly.type
_entity_poly.pdbx_seq_one_letter_code
_entity_poly.pdbx_strand_id
1 'polypeptide(L)' 'MDIRKVKKLIELLEASDVAEIEIKEGEEAVRISRASTVVPATMQYQAGPAPA' A
#
# COMPACT_ATOMS: atom_id res chain seq x y z
N MET A 1 7.75 -0.91 -15.40
CA MET A 1 8.58 -0.29 -14.34
C MET A 1 9.70 -1.24 -13.94
N ASP A 2 10.96 -0.79 -13.87
CA ASP A 2 12.08 -1.65 -13.49
C ASP A 2 12.29 -1.77 -11.97
N ILE A 3 12.73 -2.94 -11.50
CA ILE A 3 13.10 -3.17 -10.10
C ILE A 3 14.20 -2.21 -9.60
N ARG A 4 15.05 -1.70 -10.51
CA ARG A 4 16.06 -0.68 -10.21
C ARG A 4 15.43 0.69 -9.89
N LYS A 5 14.36 1.07 -10.61
CA LYS A 5 13.59 2.30 -10.32
C LYS A 5 12.91 2.16 -8.96
N VAL A 6 12.27 1.01 -8.69
CA VAL A 6 11.59 0.72 -7.41
C VAL A 6 12.53 0.86 -6.21
N LYS A 7 13.74 0.28 -6.26
CA LYS A 7 14.73 0.41 -5.18
C LYS A 7 15.09 1.86 -4.88
N LYS A 8 15.31 2.66 -5.93
CA LYS A 8 15.62 4.09 -5.76
C LYS A 8 14.46 4.86 -5.15
N LEU A 9 13.22 4.50 -5.48
CA LEU A 9 12.04 5.10 -4.86
C LEU A 9 11.92 4.73 -3.37
N ILE A 10 12.28 3.50 -2.99
CA ILE A 10 12.32 3.09 -1.57
C ILE A 10 13.36 3.90 -0.80
N GLU A 11 14.59 4.03 -1.33
CA GLU A 11 15.64 4.85 -0.71
C GLU A 11 15.22 6.32 -0.58
N LEU A 12 14.59 6.89 -1.62
CA LEU A 12 14.07 8.26 -1.59
C LEU A 12 12.94 8.42 -0.58
N LEU A 13 12.04 7.44 -0.51
CA LEU A 13 10.95 7.42 0.47
C LEU A 13 11.48 7.32 1.89
N GLU A 14 12.52 6.53 2.16
CA GLU A 14 13.17 6.44 3.48
C GLU A 14 13.96 7.70 3.86
N ALA A 15 14.59 8.36 2.88
CA ALA A 15 15.33 9.60 3.12
C ALA A 15 14.44 10.85 3.25
N SER A 16 13.22 10.82 2.68
CA SER A 16 12.29 11.95 2.67
C SER A 16 11.18 11.76 3.69
N ASP A 17 10.64 12.81 4.31
CA ASP A 17 9.55 12.66 5.29
C ASP A 17 8.16 12.39 4.68
N VAL A 18 8.13 11.70 3.54
CA VAL A 18 6.94 11.43 2.74
C VAL A 18 6.38 10.07 3.14
N ALA A 19 5.07 10.00 3.36
CA ALA A 19 4.41 8.76 3.77
C ALA A 19 4.20 7.78 2.60
N GLU A 20 4.01 8.29 1.38
CA GLU A 20 3.67 7.50 0.20
C GLU A 20 4.10 8.17 -1.11
N ILE A 21 4.52 7.35 -2.07
CA ILE A 21 4.82 7.74 -3.45
C ILE A 21 4.06 6.80 -4.40
N GLU A 22 3.27 7.36 -5.31
CA GLU A 22 2.63 6.64 -6.41
C GLU A 22 3.12 7.18 -7.76
N ILE A 23 3.50 6.29 -8.66
CA ILE A 23 3.96 6.62 -10.01
C ILE A 23 3.19 5.77 -11.01
N LYS A 24 2.71 6.43 -12.07
CA LYS A 24 2.06 5.80 -13.23
C LYS A 24 2.89 6.05 -14.47
N GLU A 25 3.21 4.99 -15.20
CA GLU A 25 3.98 5.03 -16.45
C GLU A 25 3.21 4.18 -17.47
N GLY A 26 2.41 4.83 -18.32
CA GLY A 26 1.50 4.15 -19.25
C GLY A 26 0.41 3.37 -18.50
N GLU A 27 0.37 2.05 -18.72
CA GLU A 27 -0.56 1.12 -18.06
C GLU A 27 -0.01 0.58 -16.73
N GLU A 28 1.26 0.81 -16.41
CA GLU A 28 1.89 0.34 -15.18
C GLU A 28 1.78 1.38 -14.06
N ALA A 29 1.43 0.93 -12.85
CA ALA A 29 1.39 1.77 -11.64
C ALA A 29 2.14 1.08 -10.49
N VAL A 30 2.93 1.85 -9.75
CA VAL A 30 3.56 1.40 -8.50
C VAL A 30 3.24 2.40 -7.41
N ARG A 31 2.82 1.86 -6.27
CA ARG A 31 2.59 2.59 -5.03
C ARG A 31 3.52 2.03 -3.97
N ILE A 32 4.29 2.91 -3.35
CA ILE A 32 5.22 2.57 -2.27
C ILE A 32 4.84 3.43 -1.08
N SER A 33 4.50 2.78 0.02
CA SER A 33 4.11 3.43 1.26
C SER A 33 5.08 3.01 2.35
N ARG A 34 5.52 3.95 3.19
CA ARG A 34 6.16 3.58 4.46
C ARG A 34 5.10 2.83 5.23
N ALA A 35 5.38 1.59 5.63
CA ALA A 35 4.41 0.78 6.33
C ALA A 35 3.91 1.50 7.60
N SER A 36 2.78 2.20 7.50
CA SER A 36 1.80 2.15 8.57
C SER A 36 1.27 0.73 8.49
N THR A 37 1.47 -0.06 9.53
CA THR A 37 0.76 -1.31 9.74
C THR A 37 -0.75 -1.03 9.74
N VAL A 38 -1.33 -0.77 8.57
CA VAL A 38 -2.76 -0.88 8.35
C VAL A 38 -2.94 -2.38 8.24
N VAL A 39 -3.08 -3.01 9.40
CA VAL A 39 -3.78 -4.28 9.48
C VAL A 39 -5.01 -4.12 8.59
N PRO A 40 -5.20 -4.96 7.55
CA PRO A 40 -6.46 -4.92 6.83
C PRO A 40 -7.52 -5.11 7.91
N ALA A 41 -8.39 -4.11 8.10
CA ALA A 41 -9.50 -4.22 9.02
C ALA A 41 -10.27 -5.46 8.57
N THR A 42 -10.10 -6.54 9.30
CA THR A 42 -10.83 -7.78 9.08
C THR A 42 -12.29 -7.37 9.15
N MET A 43 -12.98 -7.40 8.01
CA MET A 43 -14.44 -7.30 8.00
C MET A 43 -14.95 -8.46 8.84
N GLN A 44 -15.29 -8.15 10.10
CA GLN A 44 -16.09 -9.04 10.93
C GLN A 44 -17.48 -9.06 10.29
N TYR A 45 -17.71 -10.06 9.44
CA TYR A 45 -19.05 -10.47 9.09
C TYR A 45 -19.74 -10.87 10.39
N GLN A 46 -20.52 -9.95 10.94
CA GLN A 46 -21.42 -10.24 12.05
C GLN A 46 -22.56 -11.08 11.46
N ALA A 47 -22.42 -12.41 11.55
CA ALA A 47 -23.51 -13.32 11.31
C ALA A 47 -24.58 -13.05 12.37
N GLY A 48 -25.67 -12.40 11.95
CA GLY A 48 -26.85 -12.20 12.79
C GLY A 48 -27.51 -13.55 13.11
N PRO A 49 -28.07 -13.73 14.32
CA PRO A 49 -28.69 -14.98 14.70
C PRO A 49 -29.93 -15.25 13.83
N ALA A 50 -30.02 -16.48 13.30
CA ALA A 50 -31.19 -16.94 12.56
C ALA A 50 -32.40 -17.06 13.50
N PRO A 51 -33.57 -16.49 13.15
CA PRO A 51 -34.79 -16.70 13.92
C PRO A 51 -35.37 -18.10 13.70
N ALA A 52 -36.05 -18.60 14.73
CA ALA A 52 -36.67 -19.93 14.83
C ALA A 52 -37.94 -20.11 14.00
#